data_AF-A0A8T4DZB5-F1
#
_entry.id   AF-A0A8T4DZB5-F1
#
_cell.length_a   1.000
_cell.length_b   1.000
_cell.length_c   1.000
_cell.angle_alpha   90.00
_cell.angle_beta   90.00
_cell.angle_gamma   90.00
#
_symmetry.space_group_name_H-M   'P 1'
#
loop_
_entity.id
_entity.type
_entity.pdbx_description
1 polymer ?
#
loop_
_entity_poly.entity_id
_entity_poly.type
_entity_poly.pdbx_seq_one_letter_code
_entity_poly.pdbx_strand_id
1 'polypeptide(L)' 'MNEEDTKKFLNDFKKADMDKKLDMWYFAVDQEALWEEILAEMSMIAQAANPQKGKVAEEE' A
#
# COMPACT_ATOMS: atom_id res chain seq x y z
N MET A 1 11.37 2.81 -3.10
CA MET A 1 12.02 3.79 -4.01
C MET A 1 12.96 4.65 -3.21
N ASN A 2 14.16 4.88 -3.72
CA ASN A 2 15.03 5.92 -3.19
C ASN A 2 14.59 7.31 -3.73
N GLU A 3 15.22 8.39 -3.27
CA GLU A 3 14.85 9.74 -3.68
C GLU A 3 15.07 9.99 -5.18
N GLU A 4 16.04 9.33 -5.79
CA GLU A 4 16.36 9.42 -7.22
C GLU A 4 15.27 8.77 -8.08
N ASP A 5 14.80 7.59 -7.68
CA ASP A 5 13.70 6.88 -8.34
C ASP A 5 12.42 7.71 -8.33
N THR A 6 12.12 8.35 -7.18
CA THR A 6 10.95 9.22 -7.03
C THR A 6 11.05 10.43 -7.96
N LYS A 7 12.21 11.09 -8.03
CA LYS A 7 12.42 12.23 -8.95
C LYS A 7 12.27 11.81 -10.40
N LYS A 8 12.78 10.64 -10.78
CA LYS A 8 12.64 10.09 -12.13
C LYS A 8 11.18 9.80 -12.48
N PHE A 9 10.45 9.11 -11.60
CA PHE A 9 9.03 8.83 -11.78
C PHE A 9 8.20 10.11 -11.96
N LEU A 10 8.41 11.12 -11.11
CA LEU A 10 7.67 12.38 -11.20
C LEU A 10 7.99 13.14 -12.50
N ASN A 11 9.24 13.09 -12.96
CA ASN A 11 9.62 13.69 -14.24
C ASN A 11 8.98 12.95 -15.43
N ASP A 12 8.95 11.62 -15.39
CA ASP A 12 8.33 10.79 -16.44
C ASP A 12 6.81 11.01 -16.47
N PHE A 13 6.15 11.08 -15.31
CA PHE A 13 4.73 11.40 -15.20
C PHE A 13 4.41 12.79 -15.77
N LYS A 14 5.22 13.82 -15.46
CA LYS A 14 5.02 15.18 -15.99
C LYS A 14 5.09 15.22 -17.51
N LYS A 15 5.96 14.41 -18.12
CA LYS A 15 6.18 14.35 -19.57
C LYS A 15 5.22 13.39 -20.29
N ALA A 16 4.52 12.53 -19.56
CA ALA A 16 3.57 11.58 -20.13
C ALA A 16 2.33 12.28 -20.69
N ASP A 17 1.79 11.69 -21.76
CA ASP A 17 0.46 12.03 -22.29
C ASP A 17 -0.65 11.53 -21.37
N MET A 18 -1.90 11.83 -21.73
CA MET A 18 -3.05 11.50 -20.88
C MET A 18 -3.25 9.99 -20.75
N ASP A 19 -3.11 9.25 -21.85
CA ASP A 19 -3.32 7.80 -21.88
C ASP A 19 -2.32 7.10 -20.95
N LYS A 20 -1.04 7.45 -21.04
CA LYS A 20 0.00 6.89 -20.17
C LYS A 20 -0.19 7.29 -18.71
N LYS A 21 -0.69 8.49 -18.42
CA LYS A 21 -1.03 8.90 -17.04
C LYS A 21 -2.17 8.06 -16.49
N LEU A 22 -3.15 7.74 -17.32
CA LEU A 22 -4.28 6.91 -16.95
C LEU A 22 -3.83 5.46 -16.68
N ASP A 23 -2.93 4.90 -17.51
CA ASP A 23 -2.33 3.59 -17.26
C ASP A 23 -1.55 3.56 -15.94
N MET A 24 -0.76 4.60 -15.66
CA MET A 24 -0.04 4.72 -14.39
C MET A 24 -0.99 4.84 -13.19
N TRP A 25 -2.16 5.47 -13.38
CA TRP A 25 -3.19 5.56 -12.35
C TRP A 25 -3.88 4.22 -12.11
N TYR A 26 -4.26 3.50 -13.16
CA TYR A 26 -4.82 2.15 -13.02
C TYR A 26 -3.86 1.21 -12.31
N PHE A 27 -2.58 1.24 -12.69
CA PHE A 27 -1.56 0.48 -11.99
C PHE A 27 -1.52 0.82 -10.49
N ALA A 28 -1.58 2.11 -10.12
CA ALA A 28 -1.57 2.53 -8.72
C ALA A 28 -2.79 2.02 -7.94
N VAL A 29 -3.98 2.05 -8.54
CA VAL A 29 -5.21 1.51 -7.94
C VAL A 29 -5.11 0.00 -7.73
N ASP A 30 -4.57 -0.73 -8.70
CA ASP A 30 -4.37 -2.18 -8.57
C ASP A 30 -3.35 -2.51 -7.45
N GLN A 31 -2.30 -1.68 -7.31
CA GLN A 31 -1.34 -1.85 -6.21
C GLN A 31 -1.97 -1.56 -4.83
N GLU A 32 -2.86 -0.58 -4.72
CA GLU A 32 -3.57 -0.26 -3.47
C GLU A 32 -4.35 -1.47 -2.95
N ALA A 33 -5.16 -2.11 -3.80
CA ALA A 33 -5.94 -3.28 -3.43
C ALA A 33 -5.06 -4.45 -2.91
N LEU A 34 -3.93 -4.68 -3.57
CA LEU A 34 -2.93 -5.67 -3.13
C LEU A 34 -2.33 -5.34 -1.76
N TRP A 35 -2.03 -4.06 -1.50
CA TRP A 35 -1.52 -3.64 -0.19
C TRP A 35 -2.56 -3.79 0.92
N GLU A 36 -3.84 -3.51 0.65
CA GLU A 36 -4.92 -3.74 1.61
C GLU A 36 -5.04 -5.23 2.00
N GLU A 37 -4.95 -6.14 1.03
CA GLU A 37 -4.97 -7.58 1.27
C GLU A 37 -3.78 -8.01 2.14
N ILE A 38 -2.57 -7.58 1.79
CA ILE A 38 -1.36 -7.88 2.56
C ILE A 38 -1.47 -7.36 4.00
N LEU A 39 -1.97 -6.13 4.19
CA LEU A 39 -2.14 -5.55 5.52
C LEU A 39 -3.18 -6.31 6.34
N ALA A 40 -4.27 -6.76 5.71
CA ALA A 40 -5.28 -7.57 6.37
C ALA A 40 -4.71 -8.93 6.82
N GLU A 41 -3.98 -9.62 5.94
CA GLU A 41 -3.30 -10.88 6.28
C GLU A 41 -2.29 -10.72 7.41
N MET A 42 -1.46 -9.68 7.34
CA MET A 42 -0.49 -9.36 8.39
C MET A 42 -1.17 -9.09 9.73
N SER A 43 -2.30 -8.39 9.73
CA SER A 43 -3.11 -8.13 10.93
C SER A 43 -3.63 -9.43 11.54
N MET A 44 -4.19 -10.33 10.72
CA MET A 44 -4.65 -11.64 11.15
C MET A 44 -3.52 -12.48 11.76
N ILE A 45 -2.35 -12.51 11.11
CA ILE A 45 -1.17 -13.21 11.61
C ILE A 45 -0.72 -12.63 12.95
N ALA A 46 -0.66 -11.29 13.06
CA ALA A 46 -0.25 -10.62 14.30
C ALA A 46 -1.20 -10.91 15.46
N GLN A 47 -2.52 -10.95 15.21
CA GLN A 47 -3.53 -11.34 16.20
C GLN A 47 -3.37 -12.81 16.62
N ALA A 48 -3.16 -13.72 15.67
CA ALA A 48 -2.97 -15.15 15.94
C ALA A 48 -1.66 -15.44 16.69
N ALA A 49 -0.60 -14.68 16.40
CA ALA A 49 0.71 -14.82 17.03
C ALA A 49 0.76 -14.28 18.47
N ASN A 50 -0.18 -13.42 18.87
CA ASN A 50 -0.23 -12.86 20.22
C ASN A 50 -1.65 -12.84 20.82
N PRO A 51 -2.21 -14.00 21.18
CA PRO A 51 -3.59 -14.12 21.67
C PRO A 51 -3.87 -13.44 23.02
N GLN A 52 -2.85 -12.95 23.73
CA GLN A 52 -3.01 -12.27 25.03
C GLN A 52 -3.33 -10.76 24.92
N LYS A 53 -3.03 -10.10 23.79
CA LYS A 53 -3.29 -8.66 23.64
C LYS A 53 -4.77 -8.31 23.41
N GLY A 54 -5.58 -9.25 22.94
CA GLY A 54 -7.02 -9.05 22.74
C GLY A 54 -7.83 -8.97 24.04
N LYS A 55 -7.32 -9.51 25.16
CA LYS A 55 -8.03 -9.50 26.45
C LYS A 55 -7.88 -8.19 27.23
N VAL A 56 -6.88 -7.37 26.94
CA VAL A 56 -6.60 -6.15 27.71
C VAL A 56 -7.42 -4.95 27.20
N ALA A 57 -7.89 -4.99 25.94
CA ALA A 57 -8.65 -3.89 25.35
C ALA A 57 -10.17 -3.91 25.67
N GLU A 58 -10.69 -4.98 26.29
CA GLU A 58 -12.10 -5.09 26.70
C GLU A 58 -12.32 -4.71 28.19
N GLU A 59 -11.27 -4.35 28.93
CA GLU A 59 -11.34 -3.99 30.36
C GLU A 59 -11.11 -2.49 30.67
N GLU A 60 -11.20 -1.58 29.68
CA GLU A 60 -11.21 -0.12 29.90
C GLU A 60 -12.53 0.55 29.51
#